data_AF-A0A3D2V8K3-F1
#
_entry.id   AF-A0A3D2V8K3-F1
#
_cell.length_a   1.000
_cell.length_b   1.000
_cell.length_c   1.000
_cell.angle_alpha   90.00
_cell.angle_beta   90.00
_cell.angle_gamma   90.00
#
_symmetry.space_group_name_H-M   'P 1'
#
loop_
_entity.id
_entity.type
_entity.pdbx_description
1 polymer ?
#
loop_
_entity_poly.entity_id
_entity_poly.type
_entity_poly.pdbx_seq_one_letter_code
_entity_poly.pdbx_strand_id
1 'polypeptide(L)' 'MTHRLSGFAVLLALAAANVVFGQSVQQTREMAVRNDIKKFQDDDSWVYDDFDKAIAVAKETDRPLMVVFR' A
#
# COMPACT_ATOMS: atom_id res chain seq x y z
N MET A 1 48.15 11.57 4.90
CA MET A 1 47.21 11.30 3.77
C MET A 1 46.19 10.19 4.14
N THR A 2 45.75 10.15 5.40
CA THR A 2 44.98 9.03 5.99
C THR A 2 43.56 9.45 6.45
N HIS A 3 43.32 10.74 6.71
CA HIS A 3 42.00 11.24 7.12
C HIS A 3 40.95 11.28 6.00
N ARG A 4 41.38 11.36 4.73
CA ARG A 4 40.49 11.42 3.56
C ARG A 4 39.78 10.09 3.25
N LEU A 5 40.40 8.96 3.59
CA LEU A 5 39.84 7.62 3.41
C LEU A 5 38.79 7.27 4.48
N SER A 6 38.93 7.82 5.69
CA SER A 6 38.02 7.56 6.81
C SER A 6 36.64 8.22 6.62
N GLY A 7 36.58 9.44 6.08
CA GLY A 7 35.31 10.11 5.80
C GLY A 7 34.50 9.43 4.70
N PHE A 8 35.16 8.87 3.69
CA PHE A 8 34.49 8.14 2.60
C PHE A 8 33.86 6.84 3.10
N ALA A 9 34.56 6.10 3.98
CA ALA A 9 34.03 4.89 4.59
C ALA A 9 32.79 5.17 5.47
N VAL A 10 32.77 6.28 6.19
CA VAL A 10 31.61 6.70 7.00
C VAL A 10 30.42 7.05 6.11
N LEU A 11 30.62 7.81 5.03
CA LEU A 11 29.59 8.13 4.05
C LEU A 11 29.01 6.88 3.39
N LEU A 12 29.86 5.90 3.05
CA LEU A 12 29.42 4.63 2.46
C LEU A 12 28.58 3.82 3.46
N ALA A 13 28.97 3.79 4.73
CA ALA A 13 28.23 3.10 5.79
C ALA A 13 26.85 3.74 6.04
N LEU A 14 26.77 5.08 6.03
CA LEU A 14 25.51 5.81 6.12
C LEU A 14 24.60 5.55 4.91
N ALA A 15 25.14 5.52 3.69
CA ALA A 15 24.37 5.21 2.50
C ALA A 15 23.83 3.77 2.54
N ALA A 16 24.64 2.79 2.96
CA ALA A 16 24.24 1.38 3.06
C ALA A 16 23.13 1.17 4.11
N ALA A 17 23.19 1.87 5.25
CA ALA A 17 22.13 1.82 6.25
C ALA A 17 20.77 2.25 5.67
N ASN A 18 20.72 3.33 4.89
CA ASN A 18 19.48 3.82 4.28
C ASN A 18 18.84 2.80 3.31
N VAL A 19 19.64 2.02 2.59
CA VAL A 19 19.12 0.99 1.66
C VAL A 19 18.46 -0.16 2.43
N VAL A 20 19.07 -0.62 3.53
CA VAL A 20 18.53 -1.71 4.34
C VAL A 20 17.23 -1.30 5.04
N PHE A 21 17.16 -0.07 5.58
CA PHE A 21 15.92 0.44 6.19
C PHE A 21 14.82 0.74 5.17
N GLY A 22 15.18 1.17 3.96
CA GLY A 22 14.19 1.39 2.89
C GLY A 22 13.52 0.09 2.40
N GLN A 23 14.29 -1.00 2.29
CA GLN A 23 13.77 -2.29 1.85
C GLN A 23 12.81 -2.94 2.87
N SER A 24 13.09 -2.81 4.17
CA SER A 24 12.22 -3.36 5.21
C SER A 24 10.85 -2.65 5.22
N VAL A 25 10.84 -1.32 5.10
CA VAL A 25 9.61 -0.52 5.02
C VAL A 25 8.76 -0.89 3.79
N GLN A 26 9.40 -1.07 2.63
CA GLN A 26 8.71 -1.49 1.41
C GLN A 26 8.08 -2.88 1.56
N GLN A 27 8.80 -3.84 2.15
CA GLN A 27 8.28 -5.19 2.43
C GLN A 27 7.09 -5.15 3.40
N THR A 28 7.15 -4.33 4.45
CA THR A 28 6.04 -4.16 5.40
C THR A 28 4.79 -3.64 4.70
N ARG A 29 4.94 -2.68 3.78
CA ARG A 29 3.80 -2.12 3.03
C ARG A 29 3.16 -3.14 2.10
N GLU A 30 3.95 -3.89 1.34
CA GLU A 30 3.44 -4.92 0.43
C GLU A 30 2.72 -6.06 1.16
N MET A 31 3.22 -6.41 2.35
CA MET A 31 2.55 -7.38 3.21
C MET A 31 1.22 -6.83 3.75
N ALA A 32 1.17 -5.56 4.15
CA ALA A 32 -0.07 -4.92 4.58
C ALA A 32 -1.14 -4.93 3.47
N VAL A 33 -0.78 -4.52 2.25
CA VAL A 33 -1.70 -4.53 1.09
C VAL A 33 -2.22 -5.95 0.80
N ARG A 34 -1.35 -6.97 0.82
CA ARG A 34 -1.77 -8.36 0.61
C ARG A 34 -2.68 -8.88 1.72
N ASN A 35 -2.42 -8.49 2.97
CA ASN A 35 -3.28 -8.88 4.09
C ASN A 35 -4.64 -8.20 4.02
N ASP A 36 -4.69 -6.93 3.63
CA ASP A 36 -5.95 -6.23 3.40
C ASP A 36 -6.74 -6.93 2.28
N ILE A 37 -6.12 -7.22 1.13
CA ILE A 37 -6.78 -7.96 0.05
C ILE A 37 -7.34 -9.29 0.55
N LYS A 38 -6.56 -10.09 1.28
CA LYS A 38 -7.04 -11.38 1.83
C LYS A 38 -8.20 -11.22 2.81
N LYS A 39 -8.19 -10.16 3.62
CA LYS A 39 -9.25 -9.91 4.60
C LYS A 39 -10.59 -9.62 3.93
N PHE A 40 -10.55 -9.00 2.76
CA PHE A 40 -11.76 -8.57 2.07
C PHE A 40 -12.11 -9.38 0.82
N GLN A 41 -11.24 -10.30 0.40
CA GLN A 41 -11.48 -11.19 -0.74
C GLN A 41 -12.80 -11.96 -0.64
N ASP A 42 -13.17 -12.36 0.58
CA ASP A 42 -14.36 -13.17 0.85
C ASP A 42 -15.47 -12.35 1.53
N ASP A 43 -15.35 -11.02 1.60
CA ASP A 43 -16.34 -10.14 2.21
C ASP A 43 -17.38 -9.73 1.16
N ASP A 44 -18.63 -10.20 1.32
CA ASP A 44 -19.76 -9.87 0.44
C ASP A 44 -20.07 -8.36 0.39
N SER A 45 -19.56 -7.56 1.33
CA SER A 45 -19.65 -6.10 1.32
C SER A 45 -18.65 -5.44 0.35
N TRP A 46 -17.63 -6.18 -0.11
CA TRP A 46 -16.69 -5.75 -1.14
C TRP A 46 -17.33 -5.91 -2.53
N VAL A 47 -18.33 -5.07 -2.81
CA VAL A 47 -18.89 -4.90 -4.15
C VAL A 47 -18.03 -3.87 -4.89
N TYR A 48 -16.78 -4.23 -5.18
CA TYR A 48 -15.99 -3.50 -6.18
C TYR A 48 -16.45 -3.98 -7.57
N ASP A 49 -16.84 -3.04 -8.41
CA ASP A 49 -17.09 -3.18 -9.85
C ASP A 49 -18.42 -3.79 -10.34
N ASP A 50 -19.37 -4.13 -9.46
CA ASP A 50 -20.73 -4.47 -9.92
C ASP A 50 -21.66 -3.25 -9.87
N PHE A 51 -21.64 -2.49 -10.97
CA PHE A 51 -22.42 -1.26 -11.10
C PHE A 51 -23.94 -1.50 -11.07
N ASP A 52 -24.41 -2.59 -11.68
CA ASP A 52 -25.84 -2.92 -11.73
C ASP A 52 -26.37 -3.29 -10.35
N LYS A 53 -25.61 -4.09 -9.58
CA LYS A 53 -25.93 -4.39 -8.18
C LYS A 53 -25.91 -3.14 -7.31
N ALA A 54 -24.94 -2.24 -7.51
CA ALA A 54 -24.87 -0.99 -6.77
C ALA A 54 -26.08 -0.08 -7.04
N ILE A 55 -26.57 -0.02 -8.29
CA ILE A 55 -27.81 0.69 -8.63
C ILE A 55 -29.02 0.06 -7.93
N ALA A 56 -29.13 -1.27 -7.91
CA ALA A 56 -30.25 -1.96 -7.27
C ALA A 56 -30.33 -1.64 -5.77
N VAL A 57 -29.20 -1.72 -5.06
CA VAL A 57 -29.10 -1.41 -3.63
C VAL A 57 -29.39 0.07 -3.35
N ALA A 58 -28.89 0.99 -4.18
CA ALA A 58 -29.15 2.42 -4.01
C ALA A 58 -30.66 2.75 -4.13
N LYS A 59 -31.37 2.09 -5.08
CA LYS A 59 -32.82 2.22 -5.24
C LYS A 59 -33.60 1.61 -4.07
N GLU A 60 -33.21 0.42 -3.61
CA GLU A 60 -33.87 -0.27 -2.49
C GLU A 60 -33.74 0.53 -1.18
N THR A 61 -32.57 1.14 -0.95
CA THR A 61 -32.26 1.82 0.30
C THR A 61 -32.61 3.31 0.30
N ASP A 62 -33.07 3.86 -0.83
CA ASP A 62 -33.30 5.30 -1.04
C ASP A 62 -32.08 6.15 -0.66
N ARG A 63 -30.88 5.71 -1.08
CA ARG A 63 -29.60 6.37 -0.80
C ARG A 63 -28.85 6.74 -2.08
N PRO A 64 -28.12 7.86 -2.09
CA PRO A 64 -27.31 8.25 -3.24
C PRO A 64 -26.15 7.28 -3.47
N LEU A 65 -25.84 7.02 -4.74
CA LEU A 65 -24.70 6.21 -5.17
C LEU A 65 -23.50 7.09 -5.51
N MET A 66 -22.35 6.85 -4.88
CA MET A 66 -21.08 7.49 -5.22
C MET A 66 -20.26 6.57 -6.14
N VAL A 67 -20.02 7.03 -7.37
CA VAL A 67 -19.21 6.30 -8.36
C VAL A 67 -17.80 6.88 -8.37
N VAL A 68 -16.79 6.04 -8.13
CA VAL A 68 -15.37 6.42 -8.17
C VAL A 68 -14.75 5.83 -9.44
N PHE A 69 -14.37 6.70 -10.37
CA PHE A 69 -13.57 6.29 -11.53
C PHE A 69 -12.11 6.20 -11.10
N ARG A 70 -11.50 5.04 -11.34
CA ARG A 70 -10.07 4.82 -11.09
C ARG A 70 -9.28 4.84 -12.39
#